data_AF-A0A7R9M158-F1
#
_entry.id   AF-A0A7R9M158-F1
#
_cell.length_a   1.000
_cell.length_b   1.000
_cell.length_c   1.000
_cell.angle_alpha   90.00
_cell.angle_beta   90.00
_cell.angle_gamma   90.00
#
_symmetry.space_group_name_H-M   'P 1'
#
loop_
_entity.id
_entity.type
_entity.pdbx_description
1 polymer ?
#
loop_
_entity_poly.entity_id
_entity_poly.type
_entity_poly.pdbx_seq_one_letter_code
_entity_poly.pdbx_strand_id
1 'polypeptide(L)'
;MSFPQVELNTNKGRIVLELNSEKAPKTVANFLEYVRDGFYDGVIFHRVIDGFMIQGGGMDENFKEKTTRDSIENEADNGLSNDEGTIAMARTQAPHSASAQFFINVKNNSFLNHTGKTAQGWGYAVFGKVTEGLDIVEAIKGVRTGNRVTYLFIADLHLSPEHPRLVRGFFDLLEHYKYQNTQLFILGDWFNAWIGDDYTAPWLDEIIEHLKQFSLQAGNQIYFQVGNRDFALGQTFLNQFNGKLLPEFYTFSIGEKKFRLEHGDALCTDDISYQRFKKIIRNPIVLGLLKSTPLGFRQKLANGFRKKSRESQQNKSYEIMDVNQQAVEKAVNNVDLLVHGHTHRPEIHDVNGKARIVLGDWREKTSEAMILEVDENADWKFIRWTISDKNHFTH
;
A
#
# COMPACT_ATOMS: atom_id res chain seq x y z
N MET A 1 -35.36 -28.74 20.07
CA MET A 1 -34.45 -27.57 20.06
C MET A 1 -33.61 -27.64 18.79
N SER A 2 -33.21 -26.51 18.21
CA SER A 2 -32.55 -26.47 16.90
C SER A 2 -31.05 -26.28 17.07
N PHE A 3 -30.25 -27.09 16.39
CA PHE A 3 -28.80 -26.88 16.21
C PHE A 3 -28.60 -26.50 14.74
N PRO A 4 -28.71 -25.20 14.39
CA PRO A 4 -28.59 -24.77 13.01
C PRO A 4 -27.23 -25.18 12.45
N GLN A 5 -27.22 -25.66 11.22
CA GLN A 5 -25.99 -25.92 10.48
C GLN A 5 -25.70 -24.77 9.53
N VAL A 6 -24.45 -24.33 9.49
CA VAL A 6 -23.96 -23.30 8.56
C VAL A 6 -22.79 -23.85 7.78
N GLU A 7 -22.82 -23.67 6.47
CA GLU A 7 -21.73 -24.03 5.59
C GLU A 7 -20.87 -22.79 5.27
N LEU A 8 -19.57 -22.91 5.50
CA LEU A 8 -18.58 -21.94 5.06
C LEU A 8 -17.86 -22.49 3.82
N ASN A 9 -18.02 -21.79 2.70
CA ASN A 9 -17.30 -22.09 1.46
C ASN A 9 -16.03 -21.22 1.37
N THR A 10 -14.87 -21.87 1.40
CA THR A 10 -13.56 -21.19 1.36
C THR A 10 -12.78 -21.59 0.12
N ASN A 11 -11.72 -20.85 -0.22
CA ASN A 11 -10.79 -21.22 -1.28
C ASN A 11 -9.94 -22.47 -0.96
N LYS A 12 -10.00 -23.00 0.27
CA LYS A 12 -9.35 -24.26 0.67
C LYS A 12 -10.32 -25.44 0.69
N GLY A 13 -11.63 -25.19 0.72
CA GLY A 13 -12.65 -26.22 0.80
C GLY A 13 -13.85 -25.81 1.66
N ARG A 14 -14.75 -26.76 1.86
CA ARG A 14 -16.01 -26.61 2.61
C ARG A 14 -15.79 -26.93 4.09
N ILE A 15 -16.34 -26.09 4.98
CA ILE A 15 -16.39 -26.32 6.43
C ILE A 15 -17.86 -26.26 6.86
N VAL A 16 -18.32 -27.24 7.63
CA VAL A 16 -19.69 -27.24 8.19
C VAL A 16 -19.62 -27.00 9.69
N LEU A 17 -20.40 -26.03 10.15
CA LEU A 17 -20.55 -25.65 11.55
C LEU A 17 -21.90 -26.13 12.08
N GLU A 18 -21.92 -26.68 13.28
CA GLU A 18 -23.12 -26.92 14.08
C GLU A 18 -23.18 -25.88 15.21
N LEU A 19 -24.22 -25.06 15.22
CA LEU A 19 -24.38 -23.95 16.15
C LEU A 19 -25.26 -24.32 17.35
N ASN A 20 -24.85 -23.92 18.55
CA ASN A 20 -25.52 -24.25 19.80
C ASN A 20 -26.45 -23.11 20.24
N SER A 21 -27.65 -23.05 19.64
CA SER A 21 -28.64 -22.00 19.95
C SER A 21 -29.25 -22.10 21.35
N GLU A 22 -29.09 -23.24 22.02
CA GLU A 22 -29.54 -23.43 23.42
C GLU A 22 -28.60 -22.73 24.41
N LYS A 23 -27.29 -22.84 24.16
CA LYS A 23 -26.24 -22.29 25.03
C LYS A 23 -25.88 -20.85 24.69
N ALA A 24 -25.99 -20.45 23.43
CA ALA A 24 -25.62 -19.11 22.97
C ALA A 24 -26.69 -18.49 22.04
N PRO A 25 -27.94 -18.33 22.50
CA PRO A 25 -29.06 -17.91 21.66
C PRO A 25 -28.84 -16.55 20.98
N LYS A 26 -28.29 -15.54 21.69
CA LYS A 26 -28.07 -14.20 21.11
C LYS A 26 -26.95 -14.24 20.08
N THR A 27 -25.89 -14.97 20.38
CA THR A 27 -24.72 -15.13 19.50
C THR A 27 -25.09 -15.86 18.23
N VAL A 28 -25.80 -16.99 18.33
CA VAL A 28 -26.26 -17.76 17.17
C VAL A 28 -27.24 -16.96 16.33
N ALA A 29 -28.17 -16.22 16.95
CA ALA A 29 -29.10 -15.35 16.21
C ALA A 29 -28.36 -14.28 15.40
N ASN A 30 -27.41 -13.58 16.01
CA ASN A 30 -26.57 -12.57 15.36
C ASN A 30 -25.75 -13.16 14.20
N PHE A 31 -25.07 -14.29 14.44
CA PHE A 31 -24.26 -14.95 13.40
C PHE A 31 -25.12 -15.37 12.20
N LEU A 32 -26.29 -15.98 12.46
CA LEU A 32 -27.21 -16.40 11.40
C LEU A 32 -27.82 -15.21 10.64
N GLU A 33 -28.00 -14.06 11.27
CA GLU A 33 -28.45 -12.86 10.57
C GLU A 33 -27.41 -12.37 9.56
N TYR A 34 -26.14 -12.29 9.96
CA TYR A 34 -25.04 -11.99 9.02
C TYR A 34 -24.93 -13.02 7.88
N VAL A 35 -25.14 -14.31 8.17
CA VAL A 35 -25.17 -15.36 7.14
C VAL A 35 -26.30 -15.11 6.15
N ARG A 36 -27.52 -14.81 6.61
CA ARG A 36 -28.69 -14.57 5.73
C ARG A 36 -28.54 -13.33 4.86
N ASP A 37 -27.82 -12.33 5.35
CA ASP A 37 -27.56 -11.09 4.61
C ASP A 37 -26.45 -11.23 3.54
N GLY A 38 -25.78 -12.39 3.47
CA GLY A 38 -24.59 -12.57 2.62
C GLY A 38 -23.40 -11.74 3.11
N PHE A 39 -23.39 -11.31 4.38
CA PHE A 39 -22.33 -10.44 4.90
C PHE A 39 -20.96 -11.10 4.83
N TYR A 40 -20.90 -12.42 5.00
CA TYR A 40 -19.64 -13.17 4.95
C TYR A 40 -19.13 -13.43 3.52
N ASP A 41 -19.87 -13.04 2.48
CA ASP A 41 -19.37 -13.14 1.11
C ASP A 41 -18.19 -12.19 0.89
N GLY A 42 -17.10 -12.73 0.34
CA GLY A 42 -15.86 -12.01 0.06
C GLY A 42 -15.01 -11.67 1.29
N VAL A 43 -15.36 -12.18 2.48
CA VAL A 43 -14.52 -11.99 3.68
C VAL A 43 -13.40 -13.02 3.74
N ILE A 44 -12.30 -12.65 4.39
CA ILE A 44 -11.12 -13.52 4.55
C ILE A 44 -10.91 -13.94 6.00
N PHE A 45 -10.16 -15.04 6.18
CA PHE A 45 -9.46 -15.32 7.43
C PHE A 45 -8.21 -14.42 7.52
N HIS A 46 -8.39 -13.21 8.04
CA HIS A 46 -7.34 -12.18 8.09
C HIS A 46 -6.29 -12.42 9.18
N ARG A 47 -6.54 -13.34 10.11
CA ARG A 47 -5.58 -13.68 11.17
C ARG A 47 -5.58 -15.18 11.44
N VAL A 48 -4.48 -15.83 11.07
CA VAL A 48 -4.26 -17.27 11.23
C VAL A 48 -3.00 -17.48 12.08
N ILE A 49 -3.12 -18.19 13.20
CA ILE A 49 -2.02 -18.44 14.12
C ILE A 49 -1.98 -19.93 14.44
N ASP A 50 -0.95 -20.61 13.95
CA ASP A 50 -0.72 -22.03 14.25
C ASP A 50 -0.60 -22.26 15.77
N GLY A 51 -1.27 -23.30 16.25
CA GLY A 51 -1.39 -23.62 17.66
C GLY A 51 -2.30 -22.69 18.47
N PHE A 52 -3.05 -21.79 17.82
CA PHE A 52 -4.03 -20.92 18.49
C PHE A 52 -5.40 -20.95 17.80
N MET A 53 -5.61 -20.17 16.73
CA MET A 53 -6.92 -20.07 16.06
C MET A 53 -6.82 -19.48 14.65
N ILE A 54 -7.90 -19.62 13.88
CA ILE A 54 -8.13 -18.92 12.61
C ILE A 54 -9.32 -17.96 12.77
N GLN A 55 -9.10 -16.66 12.54
CA GLN A 55 -10.09 -15.60 12.73
C GLN A 55 -10.49 -14.96 11.40
N GLY A 56 -11.78 -14.71 11.24
CA GLY A 56 -12.38 -14.14 10.03
C GLY A 56 -13.67 -13.36 10.32
N GLY A 57 -14.44 -13.12 9.26
CA GLY A 57 -15.80 -12.57 9.38
C GLY A 57 -15.90 -11.05 9.55
N GLY A 58 -14.85 -10.29 9.26
CA GLY A 58 -14.89 -8.82 9.38
C GLY A 58 -14.12 -8.02 8.35
N MET A 59 -13.28 -8.66 7.54
CA MET A 59 -12.42 -7.97 6.56
C MET A 59 -12.57 -8.60 5.19
N ASP A 60 -12.55 -7.78 4.14
CA ASP A 60 -12.47 -8.22 2.75
C ASP A 60 -11.05 -8.62 2.33
N GLU A 61 -10.87 -9.03 1.08
CA GLU A 61 -9.57 -9.40 0.49
C GLU A 61 -8.51 -8.28 0.52
N ASN A 62 -8.92 -7.03 0.75
CA ASN A 62 -8.05 -5.87 0.86
C ASN A 62 -7.78 -5.50 2.34
N PHE A 63 -8.14 -6.37 3.28
CA PHE A 63 -8.04 -6.14 4.72
C PHE A 63 -8.85 -4.93 5.21
N LYS A 64 -9.83 -4.48 4.41
CA LYS A 64 -10.73 -3.41 4.82
C LYS A 64 -11.84 -3.99 5.67
N GLU A 65 -12.04 -3.41 6.85
CA GLU A 65 -13.15 -3.79 7.71
C GLU A 65 -14.50 -3.46 7.05
N LYS A 66 -15.39 -4.44 7.00
CA LYS A 66 -16.78 -4.26 6.55
C LYS A 66 -17.58 -3.63 7.69
N THR A 67 -18.46 -2.69 7.36
CA THR A 67 -19.35 -2.05 8.35
C THR A 67 -20.25 -3.10 9.01
N THR A 68 -20.17 -3.20 10.34
CA THR A 68 -20.92 -4.17 11.12
C THR A 68 -22.18 -3.57 11.75
N ARG A 69 -23.07 -4.43 12.24
CA ARG A 69 -24.18 -4.13 13.15
C ARG A 69 -23.66 -3.82 14.55
N ASP A 70 -24.58 -3.41 15.43
CA ASP A 70 -24.31 -3.18 16.85
C ASP A 70 -23.71 -4.42 17.53
N SER A 71 -22.93 -4.17 18.59
CA SER A 71 -22.33 -5.25 19.35
C SER A 71 -23.36 -6.00 20.20
N ILE A 72 -23.12 -7.29 20.41
CA ILE A 72 -23.96 -8.17 21.20
C ILE A 72 -23.39 -8.43 22.60
N GLU A 73 -24.28 -8.79 23.53
CA GLU A 73 -23.88 -9.26 24.85
C GLU A 73 -23.13 -10.59 24.73
N ASN A 74 -21.93 -10.64 25.29
CA ASN A 74 -21.08 -11.83 25.31
C ASN A 74 -21.61 -12.93 26.26
N GLU A 75 -22.01 -14.06 25.67
CA GLU A 75 -22.56 -15.26 26.34
C GLU A 75 -21.48 -16.29 26.76
N ALA A 76 -20.25 -15.86 27.05
CA ALA A 76 -19.15 -16.78 27.44
C ALA A 76 -19.39 -17.55 28.75
N ASP A 77 -20.32 -17.11 29.61
CA ASP A 77 -20.73 -17.81 30.82
C ASP A 77 -21.68 -19.00 30.56
N ASN A 78 -21.86 -19.41 29.30
CA ASN A 78 -22.73 -20.51 28.89
C ASN A 78 -22.21 -21.93 29.21
N GLY A 79 -20.96 -22.05 29.67
CA GLY A 79 -20.32 -23.32 30.04
C GLY A 79 -19.73 -24.11 28.88
N LEU A 80 -19.68 -23.56 27.67
CA LEU A 80 -18.92 -24.13 26.55
C LEU A 80 -17.44 -23.69 26.64
N SER A 81 -16.54 -24.59 26.26
CA SER A 81 -15.09 -24.38 26.31
C SER A 81 -14.52 -24.10 24.92
N ASN A 82 -13.48 -23.27 24.85
CA ASN A 82 -12.70 -22.96 23.64
C ASN A 82 -11.76 -24.14 23.31
N ASP A 83 -12.33 -25.30 23.09
CA ASP A 83 -11.62 -26.52 22.71
C ASP A 83 -11.33 -26.54 21.20
N GLU A 84 -10.39 -27.36 20.76
CA GLU A 84 -10.08 -27.56 19.34
C GLU A 84 -11.35 -27.90 18.53
N GLY A 85 -11.50 -27.25 17.36
CA GLY A 85 -12.66 -27.40 16.49
C GLY A 85 -13.90 -26.60 16.90
N THR A 86 -13.88 -25.86 18.01
CA THR A 86 -15.00 -24.98 18.40
C THR A 86 -14.93 -23.62 17.70
N ILE A 87 -16.10 -22.99 17.49
CA ILE A 87 -16.21 -21.62 16.98
C ILE A 87 -16.67 -20.67 18.09
N ALA A 88 -16.01 -19.52 18.19
CA ALA A 88 -16.28 -18.49 19.18
C ALA A 88 -16.27 -17.08 18.58
N MET A 89 -16.99 -16.15 19.22
CA MET A 89 -17.04 -14.76 18.77
C MET A 89 -15.75 -14.02 19.10
N ALA A 90 -15.20 -13.30 18.12
CA ALA A 90 -14.10 -12.38 18.35
C ALA A 90 -14.63 -11.07 18.97
N ARG A 91 -13.82 -10.46 19.84
CA ARG A 91 -14.15 -9.20 20.52
C ARG A 91 -12.89 -8.36 20.72
N THR A 92 -13.09 -7.07 20.97
CA THR A 92 -12.04 -6.19 21.50
C THR A 92 -11.82 -6.45 23.00
N GLN A 93 -11.03 -5.59 23.67
CA GLN A 93 -10.86 -5.65 25.12
C GLN A 93 -12.19 -5.48 25.89
N ALA A 94 -13.16 -4.75 25.33
CA ALA A 94 -14.48 -4.62 25.93
C ALA A 94 -15.25 -5.96 25.82
N PRO A 95 -15.72 -6.54 26.94
CA PRO A 95 -16.34 -7.87 26.94
C PRO A 95 -17.51 -8.05 25.98
N HIS A 96 -18.38 -7.04 25.84
CA HIS A 96 -19.59 -7.06 25.02
C HIS A 96 -19.42 -6.31 23.67
N SER A 97 -18.23 -6.38 23.07
CA SER A 97 -17.92 -5.70 21.80
C SER A 97 -17.95 -6.61 20.58
N ALA A 98 -18.32 -7.89 20.76
CA ALA A 98 -18.45 -8.82 19.64
C ALA A 98 -19.57 -8.37 18.70
N SER A 99 -19.34 -8.46 17.39
CA SER A 99 -20.34 -8.17 16.35
C SER A 99 -20.30 -9.21 15.24
N ALA A 100 -19.57 -9.02 14.13
CA ALA A 100 -19.55 -9.96 13.01
C ALA A 100 -18.40 -10.98 13.04
N GLN A 101 -17.28 -10.65 13.68
CA GLN A 101 -16.06 -11.46 13.62
C GLN A 101 -16.12 -12.69 14.52
N PHE A 102 -15.53 -13.79 14.05
CA PHE A 102 -15.45 -15.06 14.76
C PHE A 102 -14.07 -15.69 14.57
N PHE A 103 -13.76 -16.70 15.40
CA PHE A 103 -12.60 -17.56 15.18
C PHE A 103 -12.95 -19.03 15.43
N ILE A 104 -12.23 -19.91 14.72
CA ILE A 104 -12.24 -21.36 14.94
C ILE A 104 -10.95 -21.74 15.67
N ASN A 105 -11.09 -22.43 16.81
CA ASN A 105 -9.99 -22.92 17.61
C ASN A 105 -9.28 -24.07 16.89
N VAL A 106 -7.96 -23.98 16.72
CA VAL A 106 -7.12 -25.07 16.15
C VAL A 106 -6.29 -25.79 17.22
N LYS A 107 -6.54 -25.43 18.48
CA LYS A 107 -5.99 -26.03 19.69
C LYS A 107 -6.93 -25.70 20.86
N ASN A 108 -6.82 -26.45 21.96
CA ASN A 108 -7.48 -26.10 23.22
C ASN A 108 -6.93 -24.78 23.79
N ASN A 109 -7.79 -23.76 23.83
CA ASN A 109 -7.47 -22.41 24.29
C ASN A 109 -8.22 -22.08 25.59
N SER A 110 -8.03 -22.90 26.62
CA SER A 110 -8.75 -22.78 27.89
C SER A 110 -8.58 -21.43 28.60
N PHE A 111 -7.51 -20.68 28.31
CA PHE A 111 -7.30 -19.33 28.81
C PHE A 111 -8.28 -18.29 28.23
N LEU A 112 -9.03 -18.64 27.17
CA LEU A 112 -10.12 -17.82 26.63
C LEU A 112 -11.48 -18.13 27.28
N ASN A 113 -11.56 -19.18 28.11
CA ASN A 113 -12.81 -19.57 28.76
C ASN A 113 -13.23 -18.57 29.84
N HIS A 114 -14.52 -18.51 30.10
CA HIS A 114 -15.06 -17.69 31.17
C HIS A 114 -14.55 -18.16 32.53
N THR A 115 -14.00 -17.23 33.31
CA THR A 115 -13.54 -17.45 34.68
C THR A 115 -14.25 -16.54 35.69
N GLY A 116 -14.92 -15.48 35.22
CA GLY A 116 -15.75 -14.61 36.04
C GLY A 116 -16.20 -13.35 35.30
N LYS A 117 -17.15 -12.62 35.89
CA LYS A 117 -17.74 -11.39 35.32
C LYS A 117 -16.85 -10.15 35.53
N THR A 118 -15.59 -10.26 35.09
CA THR A 118 -14.59 -9.19 35.12
C THR A 118 -14.06 -8.92 33.72
N ALA A 119 -13.44 -7.76 33.48
CA ALA A 119 -12.93 -7.41 32.14
C ALA A 119 -11.93 -8.46 31.60
N GLN A 120 -11.06 -8.98 32.46
CA GLN A 120 -10.08 -10.01 32.12
C GLN A 120 -10.68 -11.42 32.12
N GLY A 121 -11.64 -11.70 33.01
CA GLY A 121 -12.20 -13.04 33.22
C GLY A 121 -13.41 -13.38 32.34
N TRP A 122 -13.98 -12.42 31.60
CA TRP A 122 -15.23 -12.64 30.87
C TRP A 122 -15.11 -13.75 29.81
N GLY A 123 -13.95 -13.89 29.17
CA GLY A 123 -13.71 -14.90 28.15
C GLY A 123 -14.32 -14.57 26.78
N TYR A 124 -14.45 -15.61 25.96
CA TYR A 124 -14.96 -15.57 24.58
C TYR A 124 -16.08 -16.58 24.40
N ALA A 125 -17.23 -16.12 23.88
CA ALA A 125 -18.43 -16.94 23.74
C ALA A 125 -18.27 -17.97 22.64
N VAL A 126 -18.08 -19.24 23.03
CA VAL A 126 -18.21 -20.38 22.14
C VAL A 126 -19.69 -20.58 21.85
N PHE A 127 -20.02 -20.73 20.56
CA PHE A 127 -21.41 -20.82 20.10
C PHE A 127 -21.65 -21.95 19.11
N GLY A 128 -20.66 -22.83 18.89
CA GLY A 128 -20.79 -23.98 18.02
C GLY A 128 -19.49 -24.76 17.86
N LYS A 129 -19.46 -25.69 16.90
CA LYS A 129 -18.28 -26.48 16.54
C LYS A 129 -18.27 -26.84 15.05
N VAL A 130 -17.10 -27.18 14.53
CA VAL A 130 -16.93 -27.78 13.21
C VAL A 130 -17.38 -29.24 13.26
N THR A 131 -18.26 -29.64 12.35
CA THR A 131 -18.72 -31.04 12.19
C THR A 131 -18.18 -31.71 10.93
N GLU A 132 -17.87 -30.93 9.89
CA GLU A 132 -17.19 -31.40 8.67
C GLU A 132 -16.14 -30.36 8.23
N GLY A 133 -15.03 -30.82 7.62
CA GLY A 133 -13.99 -29.92 7.09
C GLY A 133 -12.93 -29.49 8.12
N LEU A 134 -12.68 -30.29 9.16
CA LEU A 134 -11.60 -30.01 10.12
C LEU A 134 -10.21 -30.09 9.44
N ASP A 135 -10.05 -30.96 8.45
CA ASP A 135 -8.88 -31.00 7.56
C ASP A 135 -8.70 -29.72 6.74
N ILE A 136 -9.80 -29.05 6.36
CA ILE A 136 -9.75 -27.73 5.70
C ILE A 136 -9.31 -26.65 6.68
N VAL A 137 -9.81 -26.67 7.92
CA VAL A 137 -9.35 -25.78 9.00
C VAL A 137 -7.84 -25.94 9.24
N GLU A 138 -7.36 -27.18 9.29
CA GLU A 138 -5.93 -27.53 9.40
C GLU A 138 -5.12 -27.03 8.18
N ALA A 139 -5.66 -27.15 6.97
CA ALA A 139 -5.03 -26.62 5.77
C ALA A 139 -4.93 -25.09 5.78
N ILE A 140 -5.95 -24.39 6.30
CA ILE A 140 -5.92 -22.93 6.49
C ILE A 140 -4.87 -22.57 7.54
N LYS A 141 -4.83 -23.30 8.67
CA LYS A 141 -3.83 -23.11 9.74
C LYS A 141 -2.39 -23.16 9.22
N GLY A 142 -2.11 -24.06 8.28
CA GLY A 142 -0.78 -24.21 7.68
C GLY A 142 -0.39 -23.15 6.64
N VAL A 143 -1.28 -22.19 6.32
CA VAL A 143 -0.95 -21.10 5.39
C VAL A 143 0.06 -20.16 6.02
N ARG A 144 1.11 -19.81 5.26
CA ARG A 144 2.08 -18.81 5.67
C ARG A 144 1.38 -17.48 5.95
N THR A 145 1.56 -16.95 7.16
CA THR A 145 1.06 -15.62 7.54
C THR A 145 2.20 -14.62 7.66
N GLY A 146 1.85 -13.35 7.50
CA GLY A 146 2.75 -12.22 7.64
C GLY A 146 1.94 -10.94 7.76
N ASN A 147 2.60 -9.83 8.07
CA ASN A 147 2.00 -8.53 7.86
C ASN A 147 2.03 -8.29 6.35
N ARG A 148 0.85 -8.14 5.72
CA ARG A 148 0.78 -7.70 4.33
C ARG A 148 1.43 -6.32 4.24
N VAL A 149 2.39 -6.17 3.34
CA VAL A 149 3.06 -4.90 3.06
C VAL A 149 2.97 -4.66 1.57
N THR A 150 2.38 -3.53 1.20
CA THR A 150 2.29 -3.14 -0.21
C THR A 150 3.43 -2.19 -0.53
N TYR A 151 4.31 -2.55 -1.45
CA TYR A 151 5.34 -1.64 -1.96
C TYR A 151 4.84 -1.03 -3.27
N LEU A 152 4.61 0.27 -3.26
CA LEU A 152 4.05 1.00 -4.39
C LEU A 152 5.09 1.93 -4.98
N PHE A 153 5.39 1.83 -6.27
CA PHE A 153 6.37 2.67 -6.96
C PHE A 153 5.69 3.49 -8.05
N ILE A 154 5.92 4.80 -8.02
CA ILE A 154 5.43 5.78 -8.99
C ILE A 154 6.54 6.75 -9.36
N ALA A 155 6.46 7.37 -10.54
CA ALA A 155 7.41 8.39 -11.00
C ALA A 155 6.74 9.30 -12.03
N ASP A 156 7.38 10.43 -12.36
CA ASP A 156 7.04 11.26 -13.51
C ASP A 156 5.56 11.74 -13.48
N LEU A 157 5.11 12.21 -12.32
CA LEU A 157 3.75 12.73 -12.10
C LEU A 157 3.59 14.13 -12.68
N HIS A 158 4.65 14.95 -12.62
CA HIS A 158 4.67 16.34 -13.07
C HIS A 158 3.52 17.20 -12.49
N LEU A 159 3.18 17.01 -11.20
CA LEU A 159 2.11 17.74 -10.53
C LEU A 159 2.35 19.26 -10.58
N SER A 160 1.30 20.01 -10.91
CA SER A 160 1.28 21.48 -10.93
C SER A 160 -0.15 22.02 -10.96
N PRO A 161 -0.37 23.31 -10.61
CA PRO A 161 -1.72 23.89 -10.62
C PRO A 161 -2.32 23.99 -12.02
N GLU A 162 -1.51 23.92 -13.08
CA GLU A 162 -1.96 23.87 -14.47
C GLU A 162 -2.50 22.49 -14.88
N HIS A 163 -2.22 21.44 -14.08
CA HIS A 163 -2.65 20.05 -14.34
C HIS A 163 -3.44 19.49 -13.14
N PRO A 164 -4.58 20.10 -12.76
CA PRO A 164 -5.34 19.71 -11.56
C PRO A 164 -5.88 18.28 -11.63
N ARG A 165 -6.06 17.72 -12.83
CA ARG A 165 -6.47 16.31 -13.01
C ARG A 165 -5.41 15.34 -12.48
N LEU A 166 -4.13 15.64 -12.67
CA LEU A 166 -3.05 14.79 -12.17
C LEU A 166 -2.98 14.82 -10.64
N VAL A 167 -3.20 16.00 -10.05
CA VAL A 167 -3.26 16.16 -8.58
C VAL A 167 -4.40 15.32 -8.00
N ARG A 168 -5.59 15.36 -8.60
CA ARG A 168 -6.73 14.53 -8.17
C ARG A 168 -6.45 13.03 -8.32
N GLY A 169 -5.88 12.62 -9.45
CA GLY A 169 -5.48 11.22 -9.64
C GLY A 169 -4.50 10.73 -8.58
N PHE A 170 -3.62 11.62 -8.10
CA PHE A 170 -2.71 11.32 -7.01
C PHE A 170 -3.46 11.15 -5.68
N PHE A 171 -4.47 11.97 -5.40
CA PHE A 171 -5.32 11.80 -4.22
C PHE A 171 -6.12 10.50 -4.25
N ASP A 172 -6.72 10.17 -5.40
CA ASP A 172 -7.45 8.90 -5.60
C ASP A 172 -6.53 7.70 -5.35
N LEU A 173 -5.27 7.77 -5.79
CA LEU A 173 -4.26 6.75 -5.53
C LEU A 173 -3.95 6.63 -4.02
N LEU A 174 -3.70 7.75 -3.33
CA LEU A 174 -3.45 7.74 -1.89
C LEU A 174 -4.63 7.15 -1.11
N GLU A 175 -5.86 7.54 -1.46
CA GLU A 175 -7.08 7.04 -0.84
C GLU A 175 -7.27 5.54 -1.05
N HIS A 176 -6.94 5.03 -2.25
CA HIS A 176 -7.01 3.60 -2.54
C HIS A 176 -6.05 2.77 -1.67
N TYR A 177 -4.82 3.25 -1.46
CA TYR A 177 -3.76 2.50 -0.78
C TYR A 177 -3.62 2.82 0.72
N LYS A 178 -4.38 3.78 1.29
CA LYS A 178 -4.15 4.25 2.66
C LYS A 178 -4.33 3.19 3.75
N TYR A 179 -5.12 2.14 3.53
CA TYR A 179 -5.34 1.08 4.54
C TYR A 179 -4.54 -0.21 4.28
N GLN A 180 -3.62 -0.20 3.32
CA GLN A 180 -2.95 -1.42 2.82
C GLN A 180 -1.50 -1.60 3.32
N ASN A 181 -1.10 -0.87 4.38
CA ASN A 181 0.27 -0.87 4.90
C ASN A 181 1.31 -0.63 3.80
N THR A 182 1.18 0.54 3.18
CA THR A 182 1.81 0.88 1.92
C THR A 182 3.13 1.62 2.13
N GLN A 183 4.20 1.07 1.58
CA GLN A 183 5.49 1.72 1.41
C GLN A 183 5.51 2.39 0.03
N LEU A 184 5.19 3.68 -0.01
CA LEU A 184 5.08 4.46 -1.24
C LEU A 184 6.44 5.05 -1.63
N PHE A 185 6.97 4.66 -2.78
CA PHE A 185 8.20 5.17 -3.38
C PHE A 185 7.88 6.06 -4.58
N ILE A 186 8.26 7.33 -4.48
CA ILE A 186 8.13 8.33 -5.54
C ILE A 186 9.51 8.55 -6.16
N LEU A 187 9.75 8.01 -7.36
CA LEU A 187 11.06 7.95 -8.03
C LEU A 187 11.31 9.17 -8.93
N GLY A 188 11.14 10.37 -8.37
CA GLY A 188 11.48 11.64 -9.01
C GLY A 188 10.44 12.16 -10.00
N ASP A 189 10.62 13.42 -10.38
CA ASP A 189 9.71 14.18 -11.24
C ASP A 189 8.25 14.14 -10.73
N TRP A 190 8.12 14.21 -9.40
CA TRP A 190 6.84 14.31 -8.70
C TRP A 190 6.14 15.63 -9.06
N PHE A 191 6.91 16.73 -9.07
CA PHE A 191 6.42 18.04 -9.43
C PHE A 191 6.99 18.50 -10.77
N ASN A 192 6.22 19.29 -11.51
CA ASN A 192 6.62 19.82 -12.81
C ASN A 192 7.87 20.73 -12.73
N ALA A 193 8.06 21.36 -11.57
CA ALA A 193 9.30 22.01 -11.15
C ALA A 193 9.30 22.16 -9.62
N TRP A 194 10.46 21.96 -8.98
CA TRP A 194 10.65 22.32 -7.57
C TRP A 194 11.72 23.40 -7.44
N ILE A 195 11.34 24.53 -6.84
CA ILE A 195 12.22 25.68 -6.68
C ILE A 195 12.81 25.76 -5.27
N GLY A 196 12.33 24.99 -4.30
CA GLY A 196 12.87 24.92 -2.94
C GLY A 196 11.76 24.68 -1.91
N ASP A 197 12.15 24.16 -0.75
CA ASP A 197 11.22 23.72 0.29
C ASP A 197 10.52 24.88 1.03
N ASP A 198 10.97 26.12 0.81
CA ASP A 198 10.34 27.35 1.28
C ASP A 198 9.20 27.84 0.38
N TYR A 199 8.93 27.15 -0.73
CA TYR A 199 7.77 27.40 -1.57
C TYR A 199 6.48 26.94 -0.90
N THR A 200 5.48 27.82 -0.83
CA THR A 200 4.14 27.51 -0.34
C THR A 200 3.10 27.95 -1.37
N ALA A 201 2.01 27.19 -1.45
CA ALA A 201 0.86 27.52 -2.28
C ALA A 201 -0.36 26.70 -1.83
N PRO A 202 -1.61 27.21 -1.97
CA PRO A 202 -2.80 26.48 -1.53
C PRO A 202 -2.96 25.07 -2.12
N TRP A 203 -2.62 24.88 -3.41
CA TRP A 203 -2.68 23.56 -4.06
C TRP A 203 -1.65 22.56 -3.50
N LEU A 204 -0.53 23.07 -2.98
CA LEU A 204 0.51 22.26 -2.35
C LEU A 204 0.10 21.89 -0.92
N ASP A 205 -0.54 22.81 -0.20
CA ASP A 205 -1.07 22.56 1.15
C ASP A 205 -2.08 21.40 1.14
N GLU A 206 -2.92 21.32 0.10
CA GLU A 206 -3.85 20.21 -0.11
C GLU A 206 -3.13 18.86 -0.31
N ILE A 207 -2.05 18.86 -1.09
CA ILE A 207 -1.21 17.66 -1.28
C ILE A 207 -0.58 17.23 0.04
N ILE A 208 -0.03 18.16 0.82
CA ILE A 208 0.58 17.88 2.12
C ILE A 208 -0.44 17.25 3.07
N GLU A 209 -1.69 17.74 3.10
CA GLU A 209 -2.72 17.19 3.98
C GLU A 209 -3.08 15.74 3.61
N HIS A 210 -3.27 15.43 2.34
CA HIS A 210 -3.54 14.05 1.90
C HIS A 210 -2.37 13.10 2.23
N LEU A 211 -1.13 13.56 2.10
CA LEU A 211 0.06 12.78 2.47
C LEU A 211 0.15 12.54 3.99
N LYS A 212 -0.19 13.55 4.81
CA LYS A 212 -0.26 13.39 6.27
C LYS A 212 -1.30 12.33 6.62
N GLN A 213 -2.52 12.45 6.10
CA GLN A 213 -3.58 11.48 6.33
C GLN A 213 -3.13 10.08 5.91
N PHE A 214 -2.53 9.93 4.73
CA PHE A 214 -1.97 8.65 4.28
C PHE A 214 -0.92 8.10 5.26
N SER A 215 0.05 8.92 5.69
CA SER A 215 1.14 8.49 6.58
C SER A 215 0.68 8.08 7.99
N LEU A 216 -0.49 8.55 8.44
CA LEU A 216 -1.06 8.23 9.74
C LEU A 216 -1.80 6.87 9.76
N GLN A 217 -2.05 6.28 8.59
CA GLN A 217 -2.79 5.02 8.47
C GLN A 217 -1.86 3.82 8.31
N ALA A 218 -2.31 2.67 8.81
CA ALA A 218 -1.84 1.31 8.47
C ALA A 218 -0.31 1.06 8.45
N GLY A 219 0.53 1.87 9.08
CA GLY A 219 2.00 1.74 9.00
C GLY A 219 2.61 2.26 7.69
N ASN A 220 1.85 3.07 6.94
CA ASN A 220 2.29 3.64 5.68
C ASN A 220 3.54 4.51 5.83
N GLN A 221 4.41 4.48 4.83
CA GLN A 221 5.62 5.30 4.80
C GLN A 221 5.85 5.81 3.38
N ILE A 222 6.19 7.09 3.27
CA ILE A 222 6.50 7.74 2.00
C ILE A 222 8.01 7.90 1.86
N TYR A 223 8.52 7.52 0.70
CA TYR A 223 9.92 7.63 0.30
C TYR A 223 10.00 8.40 -1.02
N PHE A 224 10.98 9.29 -1.15
CA PHE A 224 11.13 10.13 -2.34
C PHE A 224 12.58 10.11 -2.83
N GLN A 225 12.79 9.88 -4.12
CA GLN A 225 14.06 10.15 -4.82
C GLN A 225 13.91 11.40 -5.68
N VAL A 226 14.97 12.21 -5.74
CA VAL A 226 14.98 13.40 -6.59
C VAL A 226 15.01 13.07 -8.08
N GLY A 227 14.17 13.74 -8.86
CA GLY A 227 14.19 13.72 -10.31
C GLY A 227 15.06 14.84 -10.90
N ASN A 228 14.86 15.11 -12.19
CA ASN A 228 15.53 16.21 -12.90
C ASN A 228 14.73 17.52 -12.87
N ARG A 229 13.44 17.49 -12.50
CA ARG A 229 12.58 18.68 -12.35
C ARG A 229 12.48 19.16 -10.92
N ASP A 230 12.59 18.23 -9.97
CA ASP A 230 12.41 18.46 -8.55
C ASP A 230 13.67 18.17 -7.72
N PHE A 231 14.85 18.26 -8.35
CA PHE A 231 16.16 18.05 -7.72
C PHE A 231 16.46 18.95 -6.51
N ALA A 232 15.74 20.06 -6.36
CA ALA A 232 15.88 20.95 -5.22
C ALA A 232 15.02 20.55 -4.03
N LEU A 233 14.09 19.60 -4.18
CA LEU A 233 13.23 19.13 -3.10
C LEU A 233 14.06 18.41 -2.05
N GLY A 234 13.87 18.79 -0.79
CA GLY A 234 14.67 18.31 0.33
C GLY A 234 13.86 17.68 1.45
N GLN A 235 14.59 17.22 2.47
CA GLN A 235 14.00 16.60 3.65
C GLN A 235 13.12 17.57 4.45
N THR A 236 13.34 18.89 4.35
CA THR A 236 12.50 19.89 5.03
C THR A 236 11.06 19.83 4.54
N PHE A 237 10.84 19.71 3.23
CA PHE A 237 9.50 19.51 2.69
C PHE A 237 8.89 18.17 3.14
N LEU A 238 9.66 17.08 3.03
CA LEU A 238 9.20 15.72 3.37
C LEU A 238 8.84 15.56 4.85
N ASN A 239 9.51 16.29 5.75
CA ASN A 239 9.23 16.25 7.19
C ASN A 239 7.80 16.68 7.53
N GLN A 240 7.12 17.45 6.67
CA GLN A 240 5.74 17.91 6.91
C GLN A 240 4.73 16.75 7.01
N PHE A 241 5.06 15.59 6.45
CA PHE A 241 4.20 14.39 6.41
C PHE A 241 4.99 13.11 6.69
N ASN A 242 6.07 13.22 7.47
CA ASN A 242 6.93 12.07 7.85
C ASN A 242 7.53 11.31 6.64
N GLY A 243 7.78 11.98 5.51
CA GLY A 243 8.43 11.40 4.33
C GLY A 243 9.95 11.26 4.50
N LYS A 244 10.57 10.37 3.73
CA LYS A 244 12.02 10.11 3.75
C LYS A 244 12.66 10.35 2.40
N LEU A 245 13.70 11.19 2.38
CA LEU A 245 14.54 11.39 1.20
C LEU A 245 15.45 10.19 1.01
N LEU A 246 15.43 9.60 -0.17
CA LEU A 246 16.29 8.50 -0.58
C LEU A 246 17.52 9.03 -1.34
N PRO A 247 18.66 8.32 -1.27
CA PRO A 247 19.83 8.61 -2.10
C PRO A 247 19.53 8.36 -3.58
N GLU A 248 20.36 8.91 -4.48
CA GLU A 248 20.20 8.77 -5.94
C GLU A 248 20.13 7.31 -6.40
N PHE A 249 20.94 6.45 -5.79
CA PHE A 249 20.90 5.00 -5.97
C PHE A 249 20.52 4.38 -4.64
N TYR A 250 19.34 3.77 -4.57
CA TYR A 250 18.86 3.10 -3.38
C TYR A 250 18.71 1.61 -3.65
N THR A 251 19.18 0.78 -2.73
CA THR A 251 19.10 -0.68 -2.84
C THR A 251 18.54 -1.26 -1.56
N PHE A 252 17.58 -2.17 -1.69
CA PHE A 252 16.95 -2.86 -0.58
C PHE A 252 16.40 -4.20 -1.06
N SER A 253 15.88 -5.02 -0.14
CA SER A 253 15.30 -6.32 -0.47
C SER A 253 13.83 -6.37 -0.07
N ILE A 254 13.04 -7.04 -0.90
CA ILE A 254 11.67 -7.49 -0.59
C ILE A 254 11.69 -9.00 -0.75
N GLY A 255 11.25 -9.75 0.26
CA GLY A 255 11.47 -11.20 0.30
C GLY A 255 12.94 -11.55 0.05
N GLU A 256 13.18 -12.41 -0.95
CA GLU A 256 14.53 -12.83 -1.36
C GLU A 256 15.10 -11.98 -2.51
N LYS A 257 14.30 -11.10 -3.13
CA LYS A 257 14.71 -10.31 -4.29
C LYS A 257 15.29 -8.97 -3.86
N LYS A 258 16.39 -8.57 -4.50
CA LYS A 258 17.05 -7.30 -4.29
C LYS A 258 16.66 -6.30 -5.37
N PHE A 259 16.20 -5.13 -4.96
CA PHE A 259 15.74 -4.05 -5.80
C PHE A 259 16.74 -2.90 -5.80
N ARG A 260 16.97 -2.30 -6.97
CA ARG A 260 17.61 -0.99 -7.13
C ARG A 260 16.56 0.02 -7.61
N LEU A 261 16.51 1.16 -6.94
CA LEU A 261 15.70 2.31 -7.33
C LEU A 261 16.60 3.47 -7.74
N GLU A 262 16.28 4.10 -8.85
CA GLU A 262 16.82 5.39 -9.27
C GLU A 262 15.81 6.11 -10.16
N HIS A 263 15.92 7.43 -10.31
CA HIS A 263 15.02 8.17 -11.20
C HIS A 263 15.17 7.75 -12.68
N GLY A 264 16.40 7.44 -13.11
CA GLY A 264 16.71 6.92 -14.46
C GLY A 264 17.53 7.87 -15.32
N ASP A 265 17.55 9.16 -15.02
CA ASP A 265 18.35 10.17 -15.73
C ASP A 265 19.87 9.95 -15.62
N ALA A 266 20.34 9.18 -14.62
CA ALA A 266 21.74 8.73 -14.51
C ALA A 266 22.12 7.65 -15.53
N LEU A 267 21.15 6.91 -16.05
CA LEU A 267 21.35 5.84 -17.03
C LEU A 267 21.50 6.39 -18.46
N CYS A 268 21.01 7.59 -18.73
CA CYS A 268 21.11 8.28 -20.02
C CYS A 268 22.53 8.90 -20.22
N THR A 269 23.56 8.06 -20.24
CA THR A 269 24.97 8.52 -20.26
C THR A 269 25.40 9.12 -21.60
N ASP A 270 24.67 8.83 -22.67
CA ASP A 270 24.96 9.34 -24.03
C ASP A 270 24.58 10.83 -24.16
N ASP A 271 23.69 11.35 -23.31
CA ASP A 271 23.45 12.79 -23.19
C ASP A 271 24.52 13.48 -22.33
N ILE A 272 25.74 13.56 -22.87
CA ILE A 272 26.91 14.16 -22.20
C ILE A 272 26.60 15.59 -21.72
N SER A 273 25.82 16.35 -22.49
CA SER A 273 25.44 17.73 -22.16
C SER A 273 24.60 17.79 -20.88
N TYR A 274 23.61 16.91 -20.78
CA TYR A 274 22.75 16.78 -19.62
C TYR A 274 23.53 16.24 -18.42
N GLN A 275 24.35 15.20 -18.60
CA GLN A 275 25.16 14.64 -17.51
C GLN A 275 26.12 15.67 -16.89
N ARG A 276 26.69 16.57 -17.70
CA ARG A 276 27.51 17.69 -17.19
C ARG A 276 26.67 18.69 -16.40
N PHE A 277 25.52 19.08 -16.94
CA PHE A 277 24.59 20.00 -16.25
C PHE A 277 24.12 19.42 -14.91
N LYS A 278 23.73 18.14 -14.90
CA LYS A 278 23.33 17.39 -13.72
C LYS A 278 24.40 17.44 -12.62
N LYS A 279 25.67 17.18 -12.96
CA LYS A 279 26.80 17.25 -12.01
C LYS A 279 26.96 18.63 -11.38
N ILE A 280 26.73 19.70 -12.16
CA ILE A 280 26.82 21.08 -11.68
C ILE A 280 25.65 21.38 -10.74
N ILE A 281 24.42 21.12 -11.16
CA ILE A 281 23.22 21.54 -10.42
C ILE A 281 22.97 20.69 -9.16
N ARG A 282 23.41 19.42 -9.16
CA ARG A 282 23.35 18.53 -8.00
C ARG A 282 24.54 18.68 -7.03
N ASN A 283 25.50 19.55 -7.32
CA ASN A 283 26.58 19.84 -6.38
C ASN A 283 26.00 20.50 -5.10
N PRO A 284 26.28 19.99 -3.88
CA PRO A 284 25.68 20.51 -2.66
C PRO A 284 25.92 22.00 -2.40
N ILE A 285 27.08 22.53 -2.79
CA ILE A 285 27.42 23.96 -2.63
C ILE A 285 26.57 24.79 -3.60
N VAL A 286 26.52 24.40 -4.87
CA VAL A 286 25.71 25.08 -5.89
C VAL A 286 24.24 25.05 -5.51
N LEU A 287 23.74 23.90 -5.06
CA LEU A 287 22.35 23.72 -4.67
C LEU A 287 22.02 24.52 -3.40
N GLY A 288 22.92 24.55 -2.41
CA GLY A 288 22.78 25.38 -1.21
C GLY A 288 22.71 26.87 -1.54
N LEU A 289 23.60 27.36 -2.39
CA LEU A 289 23.58 28.74 -2.88
C LEU A 289 22.29 29.04 -3.64
N LEU A 290 21.86 28.16 -4.54
CA LEU A 290 20.61 28.31 -5.28
C LEU A 290 19.42 28.43 -4.32
N LYS A 291 19.32 27.55 -3.32
CA LYS A 291 18.26 27.54 -2.31
C LYS A 291 18.23 28.83 -1.46
N SER A 292 19.37 29.48 -1.26
CA SER A 292 19.43 30.77 -0.54
C SER A 292 19.02 31.99 -1.38
N THR A 293 18.80 31.85 -2.68
CA THR A 293 18.38 32.98 -3.53
C THR A 293 16.88 33.28 -3.41
N PRO A 294 16.42 34.52 -3.71
CA PRO A 294 15.00 34.86 -3.67
C PRO A 294 14.14 33.95 -4.56
N LEU A 295 12.94 33.60 -4.10
CA LEU A 295 12.01 32.70 -4.81
C LEU A 295 11.77 33.13 -6.27
N GLY A 296 11.53 34.42 -6.51
CA GLY A 296 11.28 34.94 -7.86
C GLY A 296 12.47 34.78 -8.81
N PHE A 297 13.70 34.76 -8.29
CA PHE A 297 14.89 34.47 -9.10
C PHE A 297 14.93 32.98 -9.48
N ARG A 298 14.67 32.08 -8.52
CA ARG A 298 14.60 30.63 -8.77
C ARG A 298 13.50 30.26 -9.76
N GLN A 299 12.34 30.91 -9.68
CA GLN A 299 11.25 30.74 -10.67
C GLN A 299 11.70 31.11 -12.08
N LYS A 300 12.39 32.25 -12.25
CA LYS A 300 12.94 32.66 -13.55
C LYS A 300 13.95 31.64 -14.08
N LEU A 301 14.85 31.14 -13.22
CA LEU A 301 15.81 30.09 -13.60
C LEU A 301 15.11 28.79 -14.03
N ALA A 302 14.15 28.30 -13.23
CA ALA A 302 13.40 27.09 -13.54
C ALA A 302 12.67 27.21 -14.90
N ASN A 303 12.02 28.34 -15.16
CA ASN A 303 11.37 28.62 -16.44
C ASN A 303 12.37 28.67 -17.60
N GLY A 304 13.54 29.28 -17.39
CA GLY A 304 14.63 29.31 -18.36
C GLY A 304 15.17 27.93 -18.70
N PHE A 305 15.44 27.10 -17.69
CA PHE A 305 15.90 25.72 -17.89
C PHE A 305 14.87 24.88 -18.64
N ARG A 306 13.58 25.02 -18.31
CA ARG A 306 12.49 24.31 -19.00
C ARG A 306 12.40 24.72 -20.47
N LYS A 307 12.48 26.01 -20.77
CA LYS A 307 12.46 26.50 -22.16
C LYS A 307 13.61 25.92 -22.97
N LYS A 308 14.84 26.01 -22.45
CA LYS A 308 16.05 25.51 -23.10
C LYS A 308 16.03 23.98 -23.26
N SER A 309 15.53 23.26 -22.27
CA SER A 309 15.37 21.80 -22.32
C SER A 309 14.43 21.40 -23.46
N ARG A 310 13.25 22.02 -23.58
CA ARG A 310 12.29 21.76 -24.68
C ARG A 310 12.90 22.02 -26.05
N GLU A 311 13.63 23.13 -26.21
CA GLU A 311 14.33 23.46 -27.47
C GLU A 311 15.44 22.44 -27.79
N SER A 312 16.15 21.94 -26.79
CA SER A 312 17.19 20.91 -27.00
C SER A 312 16.62 19.53 -27.33
N GLN A 313 15.49 19.14 -26.71
CA GLN A 313 14.85 17.84 -26.93
C GLN A 313 14.28 17.70 -28.34
N GLN A 314 13.87 18.80 -28.97
CA GLN A 314 13.43 18.81 -30.38
C GLN A 314 14.56 18.46 -31.37
N ASN A 315 15.82 18.64 -30.97
CA ASN A 315 16.98 18.47 -31.85
C ASN A 315 17.83 17.23 -31.53
N LYS A 316 17.50 16.46 -30.48
CA LYS A 316 18.24 15.23 -30.11
C LYS A 316 17.55 14.01 -30.69
N SER A 317 18.34 13.03 -31.14
CA SER A 317 17.79 11.74 -31.53
C SER A 317 17.21 11.01 -30.31
N TYR A 318 16.19 10.22 -30.58
CA TYR A 318 15.46 9.42 -29.60
C TYR A 318 16.35 8.46 -28.80
N GLU A 319 17.41 7.93 -29.44
CA GLU A 319 18.39 7.01 -28.83
C GLU A 319 19.32 7.72 -27.83
N ILE A 320 19.65 8.99 -28.04
CA ILE A 320 20.54 9.74 -27.14
C ILE A 320 19.83 10.10 -25.81
N MET A 321 18.50 10.21 -25.84
CA MET A 321 17.69 10.55 -24.67
C MET A 321 17.24 9.33 -23.87
N ASP A 322 17.36 8.12 -24.43
CA ASP A 322 17.06 6.90 -23.69
C ASP A 322 18.25 6.48 -22.83
N VAL A 323 18.04 5.43 -22.02
CA VAL A 323 19.10 4.82 -21.24
C VAL A 323 20.19 4.24 -22.14
N ASN A 324 21.43 4.33 -21.67
CA ASN A 324 22.54 3.61 -22.27
C ASN A 324 22.55 2.15 -21.77
N GLN A 325 22.64 1.20 -22.70
CA GLN A 325 22.57 -0.23 -22.39
C GLN A 325 23.68 -0.70 -21.43
N GLN A 326 24.92 -0.21 -21.59
CA GLN A 326 26.02 -0.58 -20.70
C GLN A 326 25.83 -0.02 -19.28
N ALA A 327 25.26 1.20 -19.18
CA ALA A 327 24.91 1.79 -17.89
C ALA A 327 23.83 0.96 -17.17
N VAL A 328 22.83 0.48 -17.91
CA VAL A 328 21.80 -0.43 -17.40
C VAL A 328 22.40 -1.75 -16.93
N GLU A 329 23.21 -2.42 -17.75
CA GLU A 329 23.86 -3.69 -17.40
C GLU A 329 24.69 -3.58 -16.10
N LYS A 330 25.42 -2.48 -15.95
CA LYS A 330 26.16 -2.19 -14.72
C LYS A 330 25.22 -1.96 -13.52
N ALA A 331 24.10 -1.28 -13.73
CA ALA A 331 23.13 -0.99 -12.68
C ALA A 331 22.43 -2.27 -12.17
N VAL A 332 22.10 -3.21 -13.06
CA VAL A 332 21.43 -4.48 -12.71
C VAL A 332 22.39 -5.55 -12.18
N ASN A 333 23.71 -5.39 -12.32
CA ASN A 333 24.69 -6.45 -12.04
C ASN A 333 24.54 -7.07 -10.63
N ASN A 334 24.25 -6.26 -9.61
CA ASN A 334 24.20 -6.69 -8.19
C ASN A 334 22.79 -6.70 -7.57
N VAL A 335 21.75 -6.69 -8.41
CA VAL A 335 20.34 -6.71 -8.00
C VAL A 335 19.55 -7.65 -8.89
N ASP A 336 18.32 -8.00 -8.50
CA ASP A 336 17.41 -8.82 -9.29
C ASP A 336 16.47 -7.96 -10.13
N LEU A 337 16.15 -6.76 -9.62
CA LEU A 337 15.29 -5.78 -10.27
C LEU A 337 15.88 -4.37 -10.23
N LEU A 338 15.74 -3.65 -11.33
CA LEU A 338 15.95 -2.21 -11.43
C LEU A 338 14.62 -1.54 -11.74
N VAL A 339 14.20 -0.59 -10.91
CA VAL A 339 12.99 0.23 -11.14
C VAL A 339 13.41 1.68 -11.32
N HIS A 340 12.98 2.31 -12.42
CA HIS A 340 13.25 3.71 -12.69
C HIS A 340 12.14 4.38 -13.52
N GLY A 341 12.14 5.70 -13.64
CA GLY A 341 11.24 6.48 -14.50
C GLY A 341 12.00 7.20 -15.62
N HIS A 342 11.81 8.52 -15.71
CA HIS A 342 12.51 9.52 -16.54
C HIS A 342 12.29 9.42 -18.05
N THR A 343 12.36 8.22 -18.62
CA THR A 343 12.31 8.03 -20.09
C THR A 343 10.91 8.12 -20.67
N HIS A 344 9.88 8.07 -19.81
CA HIS A 344 8.45 8.09 -20.17
C HIS A 344 8.03 6.94 -21.10
N ARG A 345 8.73 5.80 -21.03
CA ARG A 345 8.51 4.59 -21.83
C ARG A 345 8.17 3.42 -20.91
N PRO A 346 6.93 3.35 -20.38
CA PRO A 346 6.57 2.31 -19.45
C PRO A 346 6.67 0.93 -20.09
N GLU A 347 7.63 0.14 -19.64
CA GLU A 347 7.92 -1.18 -20.19
C GLU A 347 8.75 -2.02 -19.19
N ILE A 348 8.62 -3.34 -19.31
CA ILE A 348 9.45 -4.30 -18.57
C ILE A 348 10.44 -4.91 -19.57
N HIS A 349 11.72 -4.69 -19.33
CA HIS A 349 12.80 -5.23 -20.16
C HIS A 349 13.54 -6.35 -19.42
N ASP A 350 13.91 -7.40 -20.14
CA ASP A 350 14.87 -8.39 -19.66
C ASP A 350 16.30 -7.90 -19.94
N VAL A 351 17.14 -7.92 -18.92
CA VAL A 351 18.57 -7.59 -19.01
C VAL A 351 19.36 -8.73 -18.35
N ASN A 352 19.77 -9.71 -19.16
CA ASN A 352 20.50 -10.89 -18.71
C ASN A 352 19.73 -11.71 -17.64
N GLY A 353 18.42 -11.92 -17.85
CA GLY A 353 17.55 -12.65 -16.93
C GLY A 353 17.10 -11.83 -15.71
N LYS A 354 17.34 -10.52 -15.70
CA LYS A 354 16.93 -9.58 -14.64
C LYS A 354 15.96 -8.55 -15.18
N ALA A 355 15.00 -8.12 -14.36
CA ALA A 355 13.99 -7.18 -14.81
C ALA A 355 14.47 -5.72 -14.66
N ARG A 356 14.39 -4.95 -15.75
CA ARG A 356 14.39 -3.49 -15.71
C ARG A 356 12.97 -2.99 -15.95
N ILE A 357 12.36 -2.43 -14.94
CA ILE A 357 11.00 -1.88 -14.99
C ILE A 357 11.09 -0.37 -15.11
N VAL A 358 10.56 0.14 -16.22
CA VAL A 358 10.43 1.57 -16.47
C VAL A 358 9.02 1.98 -16.08
N LEU A 359 8.90 2.88 -15.11
CA LEU A 359 7.64 3.51 -14.74
C LEU A 359 7.22 4.50 -15.83
N GLY A 360 5.91 4.72 -15.94
CA GLY A 360 5.35 5.61 -16.96
C GLY A 360 5.02 6.99 -16.42
N ASP A 361 4.98 7.95 -17.33
CA ASP A 361 4.48 9.28 -17.06
C ASP A 361 2.97 9.27 -16.79
N TRP A 362 2.54 10.19 -15.93
CA TRP A 362 1.12 10.42 -15.69
C TRP A 362 0.55 11.25 -16.84
N ARG A 363 -0.28 10.63 -17.65
CA ARG A 363 -0.79 11.21 -18.90
C ARG A 363 -2.17 11.78 -18.69
N GLU A 364 -2.22 13.09 -18.58
CA GLU A 364 -3.49 13.81 -18.42
C GLU A 364 -4.45 13.52 -19.58
N LYS A 365 -3.98 13.46 -20.83
CA LYS A 365 -4.83 13.24 -22.02
C LYS A 365 -5.50 11.87 -22.06
N THR A 366 -4.83 10.84 -21.55
CA THR A 366 -5.37 9.47 -21.55
C THR A 366 -5.98 9.08 -20.21
N SER A 367 -5.92 9.95 -19.20
CA SER A 367 -6.32 9.64 -17.81
C SER A 367 -5.58 8.42 -17.25
N GLU A 368 -4.33 8.19 -17.62
CA GLU A 368 -3.60 6.97 -17.27
C GLU A 368 -2.29 7.28 -16.56
N ALA A 369 -1.92 6.43 -15.63
CA ALA A 369 -0.59 6.34 -15.04
C ALA A 369 -0.14 4.88 -15.01
N MET A 370 1.18 4.65 -15.12
CA MET A 370 1.74 3.30 -14.96
C MET A 370 2.45 3.21 -13.63
N ILE A 371 1.91 2.37 -12.75
CA ILE A 371 2.40 2.18 -11.37
C ILE A 371 2.89 0.73 -11.22
N LEU A 372 3.84 0.52 -10.32
CA LEU A 372 4.30 -0.82 -9.94
C LEU A 372 3.86 -1.11 -8.52
N GLU A 373 3.09 -2.17 -8.34
CA GLU A 373 2.73 -2.72 -7.03
C GLU A 373 3.54 -4.00 -6.81
N VAL A 374 4.13 -4.15 -5.63
CA VAL A 374 4.88 -5.34 -5.23
C VAL A 374 4.43 -5.75 -3.83
N ASP A 375 4.18 -7.04 -3.62
CA ASP A 375 3.80 -7.58 -2.31
C ASP A 375 5.03 -7.99 -1.47
N GLU A 376 4.81 -8.44 -0.24
CA GLU A 376 5.87 -8.89 0.67
C GLU A 376 6.69 -10.10 0.17
N ASN A 377 6.19 -10.85 -0.81
CA ASN A 377 6.88 -11.99 -1.43
C ASN A 377 7.71 -11.56 -2.65
N ALA A 378 7.73 -10.27 -2.96
CA ALA A 378 8.32 -9.70 -4.15
C ALA A 378 7.67 -10.17 -5.47
N ASP A 379 6.39 -10.53 -5.41
CA ASP A 379 5.55 -10.67 -6.60
C ASP A 379 5.02 -9.29 -7.00
N TRP A 380 5.08 -8.98 -8.28
CA TRP A 380 4.79 -7.65 -8.78
C TRP A 380 3.69 -7.61 -9.83
N LYS A 381 2.98 -6.49 -9.87
CA LYS A 381 1.99 -6.14 -10.89
C LYS A 381 2.34 -4.79 -11.47
N PHE A 382 2.49 -4.74 -12.79
CA PHE A 382 2.64 -3.48 -13.50
C PHE A 382 1.28 -3.01 -13.98
N ILE A 383 0.75 -2.01 -13.29
CA ILE A 383 -0.67 -1.64 -13.32
C ILE A 383 -0.84 -0.37 -14.14
N ARG A 384 -1.81 -0.40 -15.05
CA ARG A 384 -2.37 0.79 -15.66
C ARG A 384 -3.43 1.37 -14.73
N TRP A 385 -3.08 2.43 -14.03
CA TRP A 385 -3.96 3.15 -13.13
C TRP A 385 -4.79 4.19 -13.90
N THR A 386 -6.11 4.15 -13.73
CA THR A 386 -7.02 5.11 -14.33
C THR A 386 -7.23 6.28 -13.36
N ILE A 387 -6.86 7.47 -13.79
CA ILE A 387 -7.13 8.73 -13.08
C ILE A 387 -8.63 9.04 -13.25
N SER A 388 -9.38 9.06 -12.14
CA SER A 388 -10.84 9.21 -12.22
C SER A 388 -11.25 10.61 -12.67
N ASP A 389 -12.37 10.69 -13.39
CA ASP A 389 -13.04 11.95 -13.76
C ASP A 389 -14.04 12.44 -12.69
N LYS A 390 -14.20 11.69 -11.58
CA LYS A 390 -15.24 12.01 -10.59
C LYS A 390 -14.81 13.23 -9.77
N ASN A 391 -15.60 14.30 -9.84
CA ASN A 391 -15.56 15.38 -8.87
C ASN A 391 -16.02 14.83 -7.51
N HIS A 392 -15.08 14.40 -6.66
CA HIS A 392 -15.39 13.98 -5.28
C HIS A 392 -15.56 15.15 -4.30
N PHE A 393 -15.76 16.38 -4.81
CA PHE A 393 -16.07 17.56 -4.00
C PHE A 393 -17.46 18.10 -4.34
N THR A 394 -18.44 17.68 -3.55
CA THR A 394 -19.57 18.55 -3.19
C THR A 394 -19.34 18.97 -1.75
N HIS A 395 -19.39 20.28 -1.52
CA HIS A 395 -19.17 20.99 -0.26
C HIS A 395 -19.81 20.37 0.98
#